data_AF-A0A5N3UZL1-F1
#
_entry.id   AF-A0A5N3UZL1-F1
#
_cell.length_a   1.000
_cell.length_b   1.000
_cell.length_c   1.000
_cell.angle_alpha   90.00
_cell.angle_beta   90.00
_cell.angle_gamma   90.00
#
_symmetry.space_group_name_H-M   'P 1'
#
loop_
_entity.id
_entity.type
_entity.pdbx_description
1 polymer ?
#
loop_
_entity_poly.entity_id
_entity_poly.type
_entity_poly.pdbx_seq_one_letter_code
_entity_poly.pdbx_strand_id
1 'polypeptide(L)' 'MANRELAFKAGDVIKVLDASNKDWWWGQIDDEEGWFPASFVRLSSHPLSPLPTPLCFLCLFSLI' A
#
# COMPACT_ATOMS: atom_id res chain seq x y z
N MET A 1 -15.70 -11.11 13.23
CA MET A 1 -14.34 -11.11 12.65
C MET A 1 -14.11 -9.74 12.05
N ALA A 2 -13.05 -9.03 12.44
CA ALA A 2 -12.81 -7.67 11.96
C ALA A 2 -12.43 -7.72 10.47
N ASN A 3 -13.37 -7.38 9.60
CA ASN A 3 -13.10 -7.00 8.21
C ASN A 3 -12.58 -5.56 8.23
N ARG A 4 -11.34 -5.36 8.69
CA ARG A 4 -10.71 -4.03 8.73
C ARG A 4 -10.13 -3.73 7.35
N GLU A 5 -10.75 -2.78 6.66
CA GLU A 5 -10.23 -2.20 5.42
C GLU A 5 -9.26 -1.08 5.78
N LEU A 6 -8.11 -1.03 5.09
CA LEU A 6 -7.12 0.02 5.27
C LEU A 6 -7.55 1.22 4.42
N ALA A 7 -7.83 2.34 5.07
CA ALA A 7 -8.07 3.60 4.38
C ALA A 7 -6.74 4.31 4.10
N PHE A 8 -6.55 4.78 2.88
CA PHE A 8 -5.32 5.46 2.47
C PHE A 8 -5.60 6.49 1.38
N LYS A 9 -4.72 7.49 1.27
CA LYS A 9 -4.81 8.55 0.26
C LYS A 9 -3.62 8.51 -0.69
N ALA A 10 -3.81 9.12 -1.86
CA ALA A 10 -2.72 9.29 -2.81
C ALA A 10 -1.55 10.05 -2.17
N GLY A 11 -0.36 9.46 -2.24
CA GLY A 11 0.85 9.99 -1.59
C GLY A 11 1.21 9.32 -0.26
N ASP A 12 0.34 8.50 0.33
CA ASP A 12 0.70 7.69 1.50
C ASP A 12 1.58 6.51 1.10
N VAL A 13 2.51 6.16 1.99
CA VAL A 13 3.41 5.01 1.85
C VAL A 13 2.83 3.84 2.61
N ILE A 14 2.33 2.86 1.88
CA ILE A 14 1.82 1.62 2.48
C ILE A 14 2.95 0.61 2.59
N LYS A 15 3.15 0.08 3.79
CA LYS A 15 3.99 -1.09 4.02
C LYS A 15 3.18 -2.35 3.76
N VAL A 16 3.47 -3.04 2.67
CA VAL A 16 2.81 -4.30 2.35
C VAL A 16 3.31 -5.40 3.28
N LEU A 17 2.39 -5.99 4.05
CA LEU A 17 2.66 -7.07 4.98
C LEU A 17 2.32 -8.44 4.36
N ASP A 18 1.20 -8.53 3.64
CA ASP A 18 0.80 -9.72 2.88
C ASP A 18 0.29 -9.33 1.49
N ALA A 19 0.92 -9.90 0.47
CA ALA A 19 0.51 -9.76 -0.93
C ALA A 19 0.21 -11.11 -1.57
N SER A 20 -0.23 -12.08 -0.76
CA SER A 20 -0.48 -13.45 -1.21
C SER A 20 -1.64 -13.52 -2.21
N ASN A 21 -2.62 -12.63 -2.07
CA ASN A 21 -3.75 -12.55 -2.98
C ASN A 21 -3.51 -11.52 -4.10
N LYS A 22 -4.11 -11.71 -5.27
CA LYS A 22 -3.89 -10.82 -6.44
C LYS A 22 -4.74 -9.55 -6.38
N ASP A 23 -5.91 -9.66 -5.77
CA ASP A 23 -6.89 -8.59 -5.74
C ASP A 23 -6.78 -7.73 -4.47
N TRP A 24 -6.42 -8.34 -3.34
CA TRP A 24 -6.39 -7.70 -2.02
C TRP A 24 -5.10 -7.98 -1.28
N TRP A 25 -4.44 -6.94 -0.80
CA TRP A 25 -3.23 -7.02 -0.01
C TRP A 25 -3.49 -6.52 1.40
N TRP A 26 -2.77 -7.08 2.37
CA TRP A 26 -2.72 -6.58 3.73
C TRP A 26 -1.54 -5.66 3.87
N GLY A 27 -1.75 -4.48 4.42
CA GLY A 27 -0.68 -3.53 4.66
C GLY A 27 -0.93 -2.67 5.87
N GLN A 28 0.11 -1.91 6.17
CA GLN A 28 0.19 -1.04 7.31
C GLN A 28 0.58 0.36 6.87
N ILE A 29 -0.12 1.36 7.40
CA ILE A 29 0.20 2.78 7.26
C ILE A 29 0.31 3.33 8.67
N ASP A 30 1.48 3.84 9.02
CA ASP A 30 1.80 4.26 10.39
C ASP A 30 1.47 3.14 11.41
N ASP A 31 0.39 3.30 12.18
CA ASP A 31 -0.09 2.34 13.20
C ASP A 31 -1.42 1.65 12.80
N GLU A 32 -1.95 1.90 11.61
CA GLU A 32 -3.18 1.27 11.11
C GLU A 32 -2.87 0.13 10.14
N GLU A 33 -3.57 -1.00 10.32
CA GLU A 33 -3.44 -2.20 9.50
C GLU A 33 -4.80 -2.60 8.94
N GLY A 34 -4.81 -3.03 7.68
CA GLY A 34 -6.05 -3.44 7.02
C GLY A 34 -5.86 -4.01 5.62
N TRP A 35 -6.97 -4.53 5.08
CA TRP A 35 -7.07 -4.99 3.71
C TRP A 35 -7.26 -3.81 2.77
N PHE A 36 -6.51 -3.77 1.68
CA PHE A 36 -6.74 -2.83 0.59
C PHE A 36 -6.59 -3.52 -0.76
N PRO A 37 -7.21 -2.98 -1.82
CA PRO A 37 -7.14 -3.62 -3.12
C PRO A 37 -5.80 -3.31 -3.78
N ALA A 38 -5.11 -4.34 -4.29
CA ALA A 38 -3.79 -4.22 -4.92
C ALA A 38 -3.79 -3.28 -6.14
N SER A 39 -4.95 -3.07 -6.76
CA SER A 39 -5.11 -2.15 -7.89
C SER A 39 -4.86 -0.68 -7.55
N PHE A 40 -4.90 -0.30 -6.27
CA PHE A 40 -4.73 1.09 -5.82
C PHE A 40 -3.29 1.46 -5.52
N VAL A 41 -2.40 0.47 -5.45
CA VAL A 41 -0.97 0.66 -5.19
C VAL A 41 -0.16 0.43 -6.45
N ARG A 42 0.82 1.29 -6.71
CA ARG A 42 1.86 1.01 -7.71
C ARG A 42 3.23 1.14 -7.11
N LEU A 43 4.07 0.15 -7.43
CA LEU A 43 5.50 0.19 -7.16
C LEU A 43 6.09 1.43 -7.82
N SER A 44 6.45 2.42 -7.03
CA SER A 44 7.24 3.53 -7.54
C SER A 44 8.70 3.14 -7.49
N SER A 45 9.17 2.43 -8.53
CA SER A 45 10.61 2.35 -8.78
C SER A 45 11.04 3.68 -9.37
N HIS A 46 11.32 4.69 -8.54
CA HIS A 46 11.93 5.92 -9.05
C HIS A 46 13.35 5.58 -9.53
N PRO A 47 13.65 5.65 -10.84
CA PRO A 47 14.98 5.30 -11.36
C PRO A 47 16.08 6.30 -10.94
N LEU A 48 15.71 7.38 -10.22
CA LEU A 48 16.59 8.47 -9.82
C LEU A 48 16.92 8.50 -8.32
N SER A 49 16.36 7.61 -7.49
CA SER A 49 16.69 7.56 -6.05
C SER A 49 17.72 6.45 -5.77
N PRO A 50 18.98 6.77 -5.42
CA PRO A 50 20.02 5.78 -5.13
C PRO A 50 19.86 5.06 -3.78
N LEU A 51 18.78 5.32 -3.03
CA LEU A 51 18.54 4.71 -1.73
C LEU A 51 17.69 3.42 -1.90
N PRO A 52 18.12 2.28 -1.34
CA PRO A 52 17.30 1.07 -1.28
C PRO A 52 16.17 1.26 -0.25
N THR A 53 15.15 2.05 -0.58
CA THR A 53 13.93 2.08 0.24
C THR A 53 13.08 0.86 -0.09
N PRO A 54 12.62 0.11 0.93
CA PRO A 54 11.78 -1.06 0.70
C PRO A 54 10.42 -0.59 0.17
N LEU A 55 10.24 -0.74 -1.15
CA LEU A 55 8.95 -0.85 -1.84
C LEU A 55 7.91 0.20 -1.37
N CYS A 56 8.20 1.48 -1.57
CA CYS A 56 7.17 2.51 -1.41
C CYS A 56 6.16 2.40 -2.56
N PHE A 57 4.95 1.96 -2.25
CA PHE A 57 3.85 1.98 -3.20
C PHE A 57 3.15 3.34 -3.12
N LEU A 58 3.24 4.14 -4.18
CA LEU A 58 2.49 5.38 -4.27
C LEU A 58 1.04 5.04 -4.62
N CYS A 59 0.13 5.38 -3.73
CA CYS A 59 -1.30 5.17 -3.92
C CYS A 59 -1.81 6.11 -5.03
N LEU A 60 -2.57 5.56 -6.00
CA LEU A 60 -2.97 6.31 -7.20
C LEU A 60 -4.43 6.79 -7.20
N PHE A 61 -5.28 6.31 -6.31
CA PHE A 61 -6.67 6.78 -6.19
C PHE A 61 -7.12 6.77 -4.73
N SER A 62 -7.64 7.90 -4.24
CA SER A 62 -8.32 7.98 -2.94
C SER A 62 -9.57 7.11 -2.96
N LEU A 63 -9.62 6.08 -2.11
CA LEU A 63 -10.87 5.42 -1.75
C LEU A 63 -11.46 6.19 -0.55
N ILE A 64 -12.49 6.98 -0.82
CA ILE A 64 -13.43 7.49 0.20
C ILE A 64 -14.57 6.50 0.30
#